data_AF-A0A970KP34-F1
#
_entry.id   AF-A0A970KP34-F1
#
_cell.length_a   1.000
_cell.length_b   1.000
_cell.length_c   1.000
_cell.angle_alpha   90.00
_cell.angle_beta   90.00
_cell.angle_gamma   90.00
#
_symmetry.space_group_name_H-M   'P 1'
#
loop_
_entity.id
_entity.type
_entity.pdbx_description
1 polymer ?
#
loop_
_entity_poly.entity_id
_entity_poly.type
_entity_poly.pdbx_seq_one_letter_code
_entity_poly.pdbx_strand_id
1 'polypeptide(L)'
;MNIYEENLNANYHNYTFGPYLATDDLGRALPTSEETGPQRKNRHVGMFYFLWNGVHVGDKRPLDISKIIAAFPKAGYYPDMDIWGAYSVMHHWGEPLFGYYYTEDEWVMRKHIEMLTIADIDFLVFDTTNAVIYERNAKLMMRLLNEYRQAGWNTPKVVFYTNTRSGYTAQLIYDAIYKADYMPDTWFYLDGKPLIIAKEDDCSEDVRNFFTIRASQWPNEPTKLNGWPWMDFERPQRVLKNHRGEEEIINVSVAQHPQIRFGDSALYGEESNRGRSYHNGANDKSEGAYKYGYNFAEQWERALETDPPYVFVTGWNEWIAGRWQGTAERPLNFVDCADIEFSRDIEPMKGGYFDNYYMQLIYYVRKYKGTQPIIRQEEMETASIADCFARFNRSKVVYRDFPKGAMSRNCKGYDTV
;
A
#
# COMPACT_ATOMS: atom_id res chain seq x y z
N MET A 1 4.43 51.98 -17.18
CA MET A 1 3.62 50.89 -17.74
C MET A 1 4.46 49.63 -17.61
N ASN A 2 4.00 48.71 -16.77
CA ASN A 2 4.55 47.40 -16.38
C ASN A 2 5.97 47.34 -15.78
N ILE A 3 6.01 47.47 -14.46
CA ILE A 3 6.99 46.82 -13.58
C ILE A 3 6.20 45.71 -12.87
N TYR A 4 6.42 44.45 -13.23
CA TYR A 4 6.17 43.25 -12.40
C TYR A 4 6.95 42.08 -13.03
N GLU A 5 8.27 42.20 -13.04
CA GLU A 5 9.18 41.07 -12.94
C GLU A 5 9.84 41.20 -11.58
N GLU A 6 9.39 40.45 -10.59
CA GLU A 6 10.22 40.10 -9.43
C GLU A 6 9.59 38.91 -8.66
N ASN A 7 10.41 37.86 -8.51
CA ASN A 7 10.28 36.76 -7.56
C ASN A 7 9.35 35.57 -7.90
N LEU A 8 9.62 34.91 -9.04
CA LEU A 8 9.28 33.48 -9.23
C LEU A 8 10.39 32.50 -8.80
N ASN A 9 11.48 32.97 -8.17
CA ASN A 9 12.60 32.12 -7.74
C ASN A 9 12.91 32.27 -6.25
N ALA A 10 11.96 31.88 -5.40
CA ALA A 10 12.27 31.46 -4.04
C ALA A 10 12.01 29.97 -3.93
N ASN A 11 13.09 29.20 -4.06
CA ASN A 11 13.20 27.79 -3.69
C ASN A 11 12.81 27.59 -2.21
N TYR A 12 11.52 27.62 -1.89
CA TYR A 12 10.99 27.13 -0.62
C TYR A 12 10.85 25.60 -0.68
N HIS A 13 11.96 24.90 -0.93
CA HIS A 13 12.02 23.44 -0.89
C HIS A 13 12.14 22.86 0.53
N ASN A 14 12.04 23.71 1.57
CA ASN A 14 12.06 23.27 2.96
C ASN A 14 10.66 23.43 3.56
N TYR A 15 9.86 22.39 3.41
CA TYR A 15 8.59 22.22 4.11
C TYR A 15 8.86 22.11 5.61
N THR A 16 8.43 23.11 6.39
CA THR A 16 8.40 23.01 7.85
C THR A 16 7.02 22.54 8.31
N PHE A 17 6.53 21.42 7.74
CA PHE A 17 5.52 20.61 8.42
C PHE A 17 6.29 19.66 9.32
N GLY A 18 6.30 19.93 10.62
CA GLY A 18 6.64 18.88 11.57
C GLY A 18 5.74 17.66 11.37
N PRO A 19 6.08 16.50 11.93
CA PRO A 19 5.24 15.31 11.80
C PRO A 19 3.82 15.58 12.31
N TYR A 20 2.82 15.06 11.60
CA TYR A 20 1.44 15.07 12.11
C TYR A 20 1.37 14.29 13.41
N LEU A 21 0.71 14.87 14.42
CA LEU A 21 0.41 14.20 15.67
C LEU A 21 -1.00 13.64 15.57
N ALA A 22 -1.17 12.37 15.92
CA ALA A 22 -2.45 11.70 15.90
C ALA A 22 -2.42 10.50 16.85
N THR A 23 -3.61 10.09 17.27
CA THR A 23 -3.87 8.94 18.12
C THR A 23 -5.02 8.17 17.48
N ASP A 24 -4.88 6.86 17.33
CA ASP A 24 -5.94 6.04 16.77
C ASP A 24 -7.04 5.71 17.79
N ASP A 25 -8.09 5.02 17.33
CA ASP A 25 -9.26 4.66 18.15
C ASP A 25 -8.93 3.69 19.32
N LEU A 26 -7.73 3.10 19.32
CA LEU A 26 -7.23 2.25 20.40
C LEU A 26 -6.37 3.01 21.42
N GLY A 27 -6.18 4.33 21.22
CA GLY A 27 -5.36 5.16 22.09
C GLY A 27 -3.86 5.10 21.80
N ARG A 28 -3.44 4.55 20.66
CA ARG A 28 -2.02 4.48 20.27
C ARG A 28 -1.61 5.79 19.62
N ALA A 29 -0.75 6.55 20.30
CA ALA A 29 -0.21 7.81 19.76
C ALA A 29 0.93 7.54 18.78
N LEU A 30 1.01 8.33 17.70
CA LEU A 30 2.15 8.27 16.79
C LEU A 30 3.41 8.78 17.49
N PRO A 31 4.55 8.09 17.32
CA PRO A 31 5.77 8.45 18.03
C PRO A 31 6.37 9.72 17.45
N THR A 32 7.08 10.45 18.30
CA THR A 32 7.79 11.69 17.93
C THR A 32 9.28 11.45 17.75
N SER A 33 10.01 12.46 17.25
CA SER A 33 11.47 12.37 17.10
C SER A 33 12.20 12.17 18.43
N GLU A 34 11.59 12.51 19.56
CA GLU A 34 12.14 12.23 20.90
C GLU A 34 12.21 10.73 21.18
N GLU A 35 11.28 9.95 20.61
CA GLU A 35 11.22 8.49 20.78
C GLU A 35 11.91 7.72 19.66
N THR A 36 11.91 8.23 18.44
CA THR A 36 12.42 7.52 17.26
C THR A 36 13.81 7.96 16.84
N GLY A 37 14.27 9.12 17.34
CA GLY A 37 15.41 9.82 16.77
C GLY A 37 15.11 10.49 15.42
N PRO A 38 16.12 11.16 14.84
CA PRO A 38 15.98 11.87 13.57
C PRO A 38 15.80 10.91 12.39
N GLN A 39 15.24 11.42 11.29
CA GLN A 39 15.01 10.65 10.07
C GLN A 39 16.32 10.08 9.50
N ARG A 40 16.31 8.79 9.19
CA ARG A 40 17.38 7.97 8.63
C ARG A 40 17.21 7.91 7.12
N LYS A 41 18.22 8.36 6.37
CA LYS A 41 18.16 8.42 4.90
C LYS A 41 18.39 7.07 4.20
N ASN A 42 18.88 6.06 4.93
CA ASN A 42 19.27 4.75 4.42
C ASN A 42 18.28 3.63 4.80
N ARG A 43 17.04 4.01 5.11
CA ARG A 43 15.94 3.10 5.41
C ARG A 43 14.77 3.47 4.54
N HIS A 44 14.26 2.48 3.80
CA HIS A 44 13.18 2.68 2.84
C HIS A 44 12.05 1.70 3.10
N VAL A 45 10.83 2.15 2.86
CA VAL A 45 9.61 1.35 2.99
C VAL A 45 8.88 1.33 1.65
N GLY A 46 8.73 0.12 1.11
CA GLY A 46 7.93 -0.15 -0.08
C GLY A 46 6.53 -0.62 0.30
N MET A 47 5.53 -0.28 -0.52
CA MET A 47 4.14 -0.67 -0.32
C MET A 47 3.60 -1.41 -1.54
N PHE A 48 3.10 -2.64 -1.37
CA PHE A 48 2.44 -3.35 -2.45
C PHE A 48 1.09 -2.71 -2.78
N TYR A 49 0.83 -2.47 -4.07
CA TYR A 49 -0.29 -1.66 -4.53
C TYR A 49 -1.00 -2.29 -5.74
N PHE A 50 -2.32 -2.35 -5.67
CA PHE A 50 -3.18 -3.05 -6.63
C PHE A 50 -3.82 -2.05 -7.58
N LEU A 51 -3.65 -2.29 -8.89
CA LEU A 51 -4.09 -1.40 -9.97
C LEU A 51 -5.42 -1.84 -10.62
N TRP A 52 -6.11 -2.82 -10.05
CA TRP A 52 -7.14 -3.56 -10.77
C TRP A 52 -8.52 -3.57 -10.11
N ASN A 53 -8.70 -2.79 -9.04
CA ASN A 53 -10.03 -2.45 -8.54
C ASN A 53 -10.82 -1.80 -9.69
N GLY A 54 -11.93 -2.40 -10.07
CA GLY A 54 -12.79 -1.93 -11.15
C GLY A 54 -12.54 -2.54 -12.52
N VAL A 55 -11.49 -3.34 -12.70
CA VAL A 55 -11.12 -3.86 -14.04
C VAL A 55 -11.83 -5.18 -14.36
N HIS A 56 -11.94 -6.06 -13.36
CA HIS A 56 -12.46 -7.43 -13.53
C HIS A 56 -13.91 -7.57 -13.00
N VAL A 57 -14.73 -6.53 -13.20
CA VAL A 57 -16.11 -6.50 -12.70
C VAL A 57 -16.99 -7.39 -13.58
N GLY A 58 -17.57 -8.43 -12.99
CA GLY A 58 -18.48 -9.36 -13.68
C GLY A 58 -19.97 -9.18 -13.35
N ASP A 59 -20.32 -8.43 -12.31
CA ASP A 59 -21.70 -8.21 -11.87
C ASP A 59 -22.05 -6.70 -11.92
N LYS A 60 -23.34 -6.37 -12.05
CA LYS A 60 -23.85 -4.98 -12.13
C LYS A 60 -23.86 -4.26 -10.78
N ARG A 61 -23.48 -4.93 -9.70
CA ARG A 61 -23.43 -4.40 -8.32
C ARG A 61 -22.18 -4.93 -7.60
N PRO A 62 -21.68 -4.26 -6.55
CA PRO A 62 -20.62 -4.82 -5.73
C PRO A 62 -21.12 -6.07 -5.00
N LEU A 63 -20.39 -7.17 -5.17
CA LEU A 63 -20.51 -8.35 -4.31
C LEU A 63 -19.53 -8.19 -3.15
N ASP A 64 -19.98 -8.46 -1.93
CA ASP A 64 -19.22 -8.25 -0.70
C ASP A 64 -19.33 -9.49 0.19
N ILE A 65 -18.21 -10.17 0.41
CA ILE A 65 -18.13 -11.44 1.14
C ILE A 65 -18.54 -11.24 2.60
N SER A 66 -18.08 -10.16 3.25
CA SER A 66 -18.45 -9.89 4.65
C SER A 66 -19.95 -9.70 4.83
N LYS A 67 -20.59 -8.98 3.90
CA LYS A 67 -22.05 -8.76 3.92
C LYS A 67 -22.82 -10.06 3.64
N ILE A 68 -22.32 -10.88 2.72
CA ILE A 68 -22.91 -12.19 2.41
C ILE A 68 -22.83 -13.13 3.61
N ILE A 69 -21.66 -13.27 4.24
CA ILE A 69 -21.47 -14.14 5.41
C ILE A 69 -22.29 -13.64 6.61
N ALA A 70 -22.35 -12.33 6.84
CA ALA A 70 -23.18 -11.76 7.90
C ALA A 70 -24.67 -12.07 7.73
N ALA A 71 -25.19 -12.02 6.50
CA ALA A 71 -26.58 -12.36 6.20
C ALA A 71 -26.83 -13.88 6.17
N PHE A 72 -25.86 -14.66 5.69
CA PHE A 72 -25.94 -16.09 5.47
C PHE A 72 -24.67 -16.80 5.97
N PRO A 73 -24.53 -17.08 7.28
CA PRO A 73 -23.28 -17.59 7.87
C PRO A 73 -22.78 -18.93 7.32
N LYS A 74 -23.63 -19.69 6.62
CA LYS A 74 -23.28 -20.97 5.98
C LYS A 74 -23.18 -20.89 4.46
N ALA A 75 -23.19 -19.69 3.87
CA ALA A 75 -23.25 -19.51 2.42
C ALA A 75 -22.07 -20.15 1.65
N GLY A 76 -20.91 -20.35 2.30
CA GLY A 76 -19.78 -21.05 1.70
C GLY A 76 -20.09 -22.50 1.28
N TYR A 77 -21.02 -23.17 1.96
CA TYR A 77 -21.45 -24.54 1.61
C TYR A 77 -22.49 -24.60 0.48
N TYR A 78 -22.97 -23.45 0.01
CA TYR A 78 -24.00 -23.34 -1.02
C TYR A 78 -23.50 -22.46 -2.16
N PRO A 79 -22.52 -22.95 -2.95
CA PRO A 79 -21.85 -22.14 -3.97
C PRO A 79 -22.81 -21.70 -5.09
N ASP A 80 -23.91 -22.42 -5.29
CA ASP A 80 -24.88 -22.18 -6.37
C ASP A 80 -25.95 -21.13 -6.02
N MET A 81 -25.91 -20.55 -4.81
CA MET A 81 -26.80 -19.45 -4.46
C MET A 81 -26.46 -18.20 -5.30
N ASP A 82 -27.48 -17.57 -5.88
CA ASP A 82 -27.35 -16.36 -6.70
C ASP A 82 -26.62 -15.19 -5.99
N ILE A 83 -26.55 -15.22 -4.65
CA ILE A 83 -25.84 -14.23 -3.84
C ILE A 83 -24.34 -14.14 -4.16
N TRP A 84 -23.75 -15.22 -4.71
CA TRP A 84 -22.33 -15.31 -5.06
C TRP A 84 -22.02 -14.89 -6.50
N GLY A 85 -23.04 -14.60 -7.32
CA GLY A 85 -22.85 -14.30 -8.73
C GLY A 85 -22.19 -15.44 -9.53
N ALA A 86 -21.71 -15.11 -10.73
CA ALA A 86 -21.12 -16.09 -11.65
C ALA A 86 -19.73 -16.57 -11.20
N TYR A 87 -19.24 -17.64 -11.83
CA TYR A 87 -17.86 -18.13 -11.61
C TYR A 87 -16.85 -17.04 -12.00
N SER A 88 -15.72 -16.96 -11.29
CA SER A 88 -14.63 -15.99 -11.48
C SER A 88 -14.96 -14.52 -11.21
N VAL A 89 -16.20 -14.19 -10.83
CA VAL A 89 -16.57 -12.80 -10.52
C VAL A 89 -15.83 -12.34 -9.26
N MET A 90 -15.31 -11.11 -9.31
CA MET A 90 -14.61 -10.49 -8.19
C MET A 90 -15.57 -10.05 -7.09
N HIS A 91 -15.22 -10.34 -5.84
CA HIS A 91 -15.96 -9.96 -4.65
C HIS A 91 -15.08 -9.12 -3.73
N HIS A 92 -15.63 -8.07 -3.16
CA HIS A 92 -14.97 -7.33 -2.09
C HIS A 92 -14.97 -8.15 -0.80
N TRP A 93 -13.87 -8.16 -0.05
CA TRP A 93 -13.89 -8.75 1.29
C TRP A 93 -14.59 -7.84 2.32
N GLY A 94 -14.67 -6.53 2.05
CA GLY A 94 -15.35 -5.51 2.86
C GLY A 94 -15.54 -4.19 2.10
N GLU A 95 -16.13 -3.18 2.75
CA GLU A 95 -16.39 -1.87 2.13
C GLU A 95 -15.25 -0.87 2.41
N PRO A 96 -14.53 -0.39 1.37
CA PRO A 96 -13.51 0.65 1.53
C PRO A 96 -14.10 1.94 2.09
N LEU A 97 -13.30 2.74 2.80
CA LEU A 97 -13.73 4.06 3.29
C LEU A 97 -14.25 4.94 2.15
N PHE A 98 -13.61 4.84 0.98
CA PHE A 98 -13.98 5.59 -0.22
C PHE A 98 -15.08 4.91 -1.05
N GLY A 99 -15.80 3.94 -0.48
CA GLY A 99 -16.80 3.14 -1.18
C GLY A 99 -16.18 2.19 -2.20
N TYR A 100 -17.00 1.44 -2.91
CA TYR A 100 -16.55 0.50 -3.92
C TYR A 100 -16.06 1.24 -5.18
N TYR A 101 -14.82 1.71 -5.16
CA TYR A 101 -14.26 2.58 -6.20
C TYR A 101 -13.60 1.80 -7.36
N TYR A 102 -13.52 2.45 -8.52
CA TYR A 102 -12.66 2.00 -9.62
C TYR A 102 -11.28 2.64 -9.47
N THR A 103 -10.20 1.95 -9.85
CA THR A 103 -8.85 2.53 -9.86
C THR A 103 -8.74 3.77 -10.76
N GLU A 104 -9.64 3.94 -11.73
CA GLU A 104 -9.73 5.14 -12.57
C GLU A 104 -10.27 6.38 -11.83
N ASP A 105 -10.77 6.22 -10.60
CA ASP A 105 -11.25 7.31 -9.76
C ASP A 105 -10.05 8.15 -9.27
N GLU A 106 -9.73 9.21 -10.01
CA GLU A 106 -8.66 10.15 -9.66
C GLU A 106 -8.80 10.71 -8.25
N TRP A 107 -10.02 10.91 -7.76
CA TRP A 107 -10.23 11.46 -6.43
C TRP A 107 -9.70 10.49 -5.38
N VAL A 108 -10.01 9.20 -5.51
CA VAL A 108 -9.50 8.15 -4.60
C VAL A 108 -8.00 7.99 -4.75
N MET A 109 -7.48 7.95 -5.97
CA MET A 109 -6.03 7.81 -6.20
C MET A 109 -5.25 8.98 -5.59
N ARG A 110 -5.78 10.20 -5.63
CA ARG A 110 -5.19 11.36 -4.94
C ARG A 110 -5.20 11.20 -3.43
N LYS A 111 -6.29 10.70 -2.84
CA LYS A 111 -6.31 10.37 -1.40
C LYS A 111 -5.28 9.32 -1.02
N HIS A 112 -5.08 8.30 -1.85
CA HIS A 112 -4.01 7.32 -1.62
C HIS A 112 -2.63 7.98 -1.66
N ILE A 113 -2.36 8.86 -2.63
CA ILE A 113 -1.09 9.60 -2.71
C ILE A 113 -0.87 10.45 -1.46
N GLU A 114 -1.87 11.21 -1.03
CA GLU A 114 -1.80 12.04 0.18
C GLU A 114 -1.46 11.19 1.41
N MET A 115 -2.22 10.11 1.62
CA MET A 115 -2.04 9.21 2.76
C MET A 115 -0.67 8.52 2.77
N LEU A 116 -0.24 7.98 1.63
CA LEU A 116 1.04 7.26 1.52
C LEU A 116 2.24 8.22 1.56
N THR A 117 2.07 9.48 1.13
CA THR A 117 3.07 10.53 1.32
C THR A 117 3.21 10.90 2.80
N ILE A 118 2.10 11.07 3.52
CA ILE A 118 2.11 11.33 4.98
C ILE A 118 2.74 10.18 5.76
N ALA A 119 2.50 8.94 5.32
CA ALA A 119 3.08 7.75 5.91
C ALA A 119 4.57 7.53 5.59
N ASP A 120 5.21 8.45 4.86
CA ASP A 120 6.63 8.40 4.48
C ASP A 120 7.01 7.10 3.72
N ILE A 121 6.11 6.64 2.86
CA ILE A 121 6.34 5.51 1.95
C ILE A 121 7.23 5.96 0.79
N ASP A 122 8.33 5.24 0.54
CA ASP A 122 9.34 5.62 -0.44
C ASP A 122 8.94 5.20 -1.87
N PHE A 123 8.29 4.05 -2.01
CA PHE A 123 7.87 3.54 -3.31
C PHE A 123 6.65 2.62 -3.22
N LEU A 124 5.82 2.67 -4.27
CA LEU A 124 4.74 1.73 -4.53
C LEU A 124 5.26 0.63 -5.44
N VAL A 125 4.94 -0.60 -5.10
CA VAL A 125 5.22 -1.78 -5.91
C VAL A 125 3.90 -2.18 -6.57
N PHE A 126 3.75 -1.86 -7.85
CA PHE A 126 2.55 -2.21 -8.60
C PHE A 126 2.48 -3.71 -8.85
N ASP A 127 1.34 -4.28 -8.48
CA ASP A 127 1.01 -5.67 -8.77
C ASP A 127 0.76 -5.86 -10.28
N THR A 128 1.70 -6.54 -10.92
CA THR A 128 1.58 -7.06 -12.28
C THR A 128 1.93 -8.56 -12.32
N THR A 129 1.80 -9.23 -11.18
CA THR A 129 2.30 -10.59 -10.96
C THR A 129 1.56 -11.63 -11.81
N ASN A 130 0.35 -11.32 -12.28
CA ASN A 130 -0.47 -12.19 -13.13
C ASN A 130 -0.46 -11.82 -14.62
N ALA A 131 0.61 -11.18 -15.10
CA ALA A 131 0.85 -10.87 -16.52
C ALA A 131 -0.13 -9.86 -17.17
N VAL A 132 -0.76 -9.01 -16.36
CA VAL A 132 -1.53 -7.84 -16.80
C VAL A 132 -0.88 -6.60 -16.20
N ILE A 133 -0.48 -5.65 -17.04
CA ILE A 133 0.28 -4.46 -16.60
C ILE A 133 -0.60 -3.30 -16.15
N TYR A 134 -1.92 -3.40 -16.38
CA TYR A 134 -2.91 -2.36 -16.10
C TYR A 134 -2.46 -0.97 -16.56
N GLU A 135 -1.97 -0.88 -17.80
CA GLU A 135 -1.21 0.28 -18.32
C GLU A 135 -1.91 1.62 -18.05
N ARG A 136 -3.22 1.71 -18.34
CA ARG A 136 -4.01 2.92 -18.11
C ARG A 136 -3.98 3.37 -16.65
N ASN A 137 -4.14 2.42 -15.72
CA ASN A 137 -4.18 2.68 -14.28
C ASN A 137 -2.78 2.99 -13.74
N ALA A 138 -1.75 2.27 -14.21
CA ALA A 138 -0.35 2.57 -13.88
C ALA A 138 0.03 3.99 -14.34
N LYS A 139 -0.26 4.33 -15.60
CA LYS A 139 0.01 5.67 -16.16
C LYS A 139 -0.78 6.76 -15.47
N LEU A 140 -2.01 6.48 -15.05
CA LEU A 140 -2.82 7.39 -14.25
C LEU A 140 -2.12 7.70 -12.93
N MET A 141 -1.80 6.67 -12.13
CA MET A 141 -1.12 6.85 -10.83
C MET A 141 0.21 7.59 -10.99
N MET A 142 1.04 7.22 -11.97
CA MET A 142 2.32 7.89 -12.23
C MET A 142 2.14 9.36 -12.61
N ARG A 143 1.15 9.72 -13.45
CA ARG A 143 0.84 11.13 -13.74
C ARG A 143 0.46 11.88 -12.47
N LEU A 144 -0.40 11.29 -11.64
CA LEU A 144 -0.85 11.92 -10.40
C LEU A 144 0.31 12.11 -9.42
N LEU A 145 1.17 11.10 -9.22
CA LEU A 145 2.39 11.24 -8.43
C LEU A 145 3.28 12.37 -8.97
N ASN A 146 3.47 12.43 -10.29
CA ASN A 146 4.26 13.50 -10.92
C ASN A 146 3.67 14.89 -10.66
N GLU A 147 2.35 15.08 -10.73
CA GLU A 147 1.70 16.36 -10.40
C GLU A 147 2.03 16.83 -8.97
N TYR A 148 1.99 15.92 -7.99
CA TYR A 148 2.32 16.25 -6.60
C TYR A 148 3.82 16.54 -6.42
N ARG A 149 4.71 15.81 -7.13
CA ARG A 149 6.15 16.09 -7.14
C ARG A 149 6.48 17.44 -7.78
N GLN A 150 5.78 17.82 -8.84
CA GLN A 150 5.91 19.16 -9.44
C GLN A 150 5.38 20.26 -8.51
N ALA A 151 4.41 19.95 -7.66
CA ALA A 151 3.99 20.81 -6.54
C ALA A 151 4.96 20.76 -5.33
N GLY A 152 6.05 19.98 -5.45
CA GLY A 152 7.17 19.85 -4.53
C GLY A 152 6.99 18.82 -3.41
N TRP A 153 5.91 18.03 -3.42
CA TRP A 153 5.72 16.96 -2.45
C TRP A 153 6.64 15.77 -2.73
N ASN A 154 7.23 15.20 -1.68
CA ASN A 154 8.02 13.97 -1.81
C ASN A 154 7.11 12.73 -1.82
N THR A 155 6.34 12.56 -2.89
CA THR A 155 5.46 11.39 -3.02
C THR A 155 6.25 10.10 -3.26
N PRO A 156 5.64 8.93 -2.98
CA PRO A 156 6.21 7.64 -3.37
C PRO A 156 6.61 7.59 -4.84
N LYS A 157 7.67 6.85 -5.13
CA LYS A 157 8.07 6.46 -6.48
C LYS A 157 7.42 5.13 -6.87
N VAL A 158 7.70 4.60 -8.06
CA VAL A 158 7.08 3.36 -8.57
C VAL A 158 8.10 2.28 -8.92
N VAL A 159 7.72 1.04 -8.65
CA VAL A 159 8.38 -0.23 -9.00
C VAL A 159 7.30 -1.17 -9.54
N PHE A 160 7.64 -2.05 -10.46
CA PHE A 160 6.73 -3.11 -10.93
C PHE A 160 7.18 -4.48 -10.43
N TYR A 161 6.22 -5.31 -9.99
CA TYR A 161 6.45 -6.70 -9.63
C TYR A 161 5.79 -7.63 -10.64
N THR A 162 6.60 -8.45 -11.31
CA THR A 162 6.15 -9.50 -12.24
C THR A 162 6.48 -10.91 -11.70
N ASN A 163 5.65 -11.92 -12.02
CA ASN A 163 5.91 -13.31 -11.62
C ASN A 163 5.47 -14.32 -12.70
N THR A 164 4.18 -14.35 -13.06
CA THR A 164 3.66 -15.12 -14.18
C THR A 164 4.09 -14.48 -15.49
N ARG A 165 4.62 -15.29 -16.42
CA ARG A 165 5.20 -14.82 -17.70
C ARG A 165 6.11 -13.60 -17.50
N SER A 166 6.98 -13.66 -16.49
CA SER A 166 7.66 -12.49 -15.92
C SER A 166 8.42 -11.67 -16.97
N GLY A 167 9.26 -12.31 -17.80
CA GLY A 167 10.01 -11.60 -18.83
C GLY A 167 9.14 -10.93 -19.91
N TYR A 168 8.04 -11.58 -20.32
CA TYR A 168 7.07 -10.99 -21.24
C TYR A 168 6.39 -9.76 -20.62
N THR A 169 5.96 -9.86 -19.37
CA THR A 169 5.30 -8.77 -18.65
C THR A 169 6.27 -7.61 -18.41
N ALA A 170 7.52 -7.89 -18.04
CA ALA A 170 8.58 -6.90 -17.89
C ALA A 170 8.88 -6.18 -19.20
N GLN A 171 8.87 -6.89 -20.34
CA GLN A 171 9.02 -6.28 -21.66
C GLN A 171 7.87 -5.33 -21.98
N LEU A 172 6.62 -5.72 -21.71
CA LEU A 172 5.47 -4.82 -21.90
C LEU A 172 5.58 -3.55 -21.06
N ILE A 173 6.00 -3.68 -19.80
CA ILE A 173 6.25 -2.55 -18.90
C ILE A 173 7.35 -1.64 -19.46
N TYR A 174 8.47 -2.22 -19.89
CA TYR A 174 9.57 -1.49 -20.50
C TYR A 174 9.11 -0.68 -21.71
N ASP A 175 8.44 -1.30 -22.67
CA ASP A 175 8.01 -0.64 -23.91
C ASP A 175 6.96 0.45 -23.64
N ALA A 176 5.99 0.19 -22.77
CA ALA A 176 4.87 1.10 -22.54
C ALA A 176 5.22 2.32 -21.68
N ILE A 177 6.19 2.19 -20.78
CA ILE A 177 6.48 3.18 -19.73
C ILE A 177 7.90 3.72 -19.86
N TYR A 178 8.90 2.85 -19.80
CA TYR A 178 10.29 3.26 -19.60
C TYR A 178 10.97 3.69 -20.91
N LYS A 179 10.79 2.91 -21.98
CA LYS A 179 11.22 3.27 -23.33
C LYS A 179 10.49 4.49 -23.88
N ALA A 180 9.25 4.68 -23.44
CA ALA A 180 8.43 5.84 -23.76
C ALA A 180 8.77 7.09 -22.91
N ASP A 181 9.72 6.98 -21.98
CA ASP A 181 10.12 8.04 -21.05
C ASP A 181 8.92 8.66 -20.28
N TYR A 182 7.99 7.80 -19.87
CA TYR A 182 6.77 8.23 -19.21
C TYR A 182 7.00 8.52 -17.73
N MET A 183 6.95 9.81 -17.37
CA MET A 183 7.05 10.32 -15.99
C MET A 183 8.32 9.84 -15.25
N PRO A 184 9.54 10.08 -15.78
CA PRO A 184 10.79 9.57 -15.20
C PRO A 184 11.04 9.99 -13.75
N ASP A 185 10.54 11.15 -13.34
CA ASP A 185 10.63 11.64 -11.95
C ASP A 185 9.95 10.71 -10.93
N THR A 186 9.07 9.83 -11.39
CA THR A 186 8.34 8.86 -10.56
C THR A 186 9.03 7.52 -10.43
N TRP A 187 10.09 7.23 -11.21
CA TRP A 187 10.73 5.91 -11.19
C TRP A 187 11.61 5.74 -9.96
N PHE A 188 11.46 4.61 -9.26
CA PHE A 188 12.34 4.26 -8.15
C PHE A 188 13.65 3.65 -8.68
N TYR A 189 14.78 4.22 -8.27
CA TYR A 189 16.10 3.77 -8.70
C TYR A 189 16.79 2.99 -7.58
N LEU A 190 17.45 1.90 -7.96
CA LEU A 190 18.32 1.11 -7.10
C LEU A 190 19.59 0.78 -7.89
N ASP A 191 20.77 0.86 -7.26
CA ASP A 191 22.06 0.57 -7.91
C ASP A 191 22.29 1.36 -9.23
N GLY A 192 21.75 2.59 -9.30
CA GLY A 192 21.93 3.51 -10.43
C GLY A 192 20.95 3.33 -11.61
N LYS A 193 20.04 2.35 -11.57
CA LYS A 193 19.02 2.13 -12.61
C LYS A 193 17.61 2.03 -12.01
N PRO A 194 16.54 2.21 -12.80
CA PRO A 194 15.18 1.92 -12.34
C PRO A 194 15.06 0.47 -11.85
N LEU A 195 14.28 0.26 -10.80
CA LEU A 195 14.08 -1.06 -10.20
C LEU A 195 12.87 -1.78 -10.81
N ILE A 196 13.04 -3.07 -11.11
CA ILE A 196 11.94 -4.00 -11.38
C ILE A 196 12.14 -5.30 -10.59
N ILE A 197 11.05 -5.92 -10.15
CA ILE A 197 11.06 -7.25 -9.54
C ILE A 197 10.59 -8.25 -10.60
N ALA A 198 11.47 -9.16 -11.02
CA ALA A 198 11.24 -10.07 -12.14
C ALA A 198 12.05 -11.36 -12.04
N LYS A 199 11.74 -12.33 -12.90
CA LYS A 199 12.59 -13.50 -13.16
C LYS A 199 13.57 -13.11 -14.27
N GLU A 200 14.80 -12.81 -13.87
CA GLU A 200 15.81 -12.24 -14.77
C GLU A 200 16.12 -13.13 -15.98
N ASP A 201 16.13 -14.45 -15.80
CA ASP A 201 16.38 -15.43 -16.87
C ASP A 201 15.32 -15.37 -17.97
N ASP A 202 14.09 -14.92 -17.66
CA ASP A 202 13.01 -14.78 -18.64
C ASP A 202 13.11 -13.46 -19.44
N CYS A 203 13.87 -12.48 -18.95
CA CYS A 203 13.87 -11.12 -19.47
C CYS A 203 14.63 -11.00 -20.81
N SER A 204 14.28 -9.98 -21.60
CA SER A 204 15.06 -9.61 -22.79
C SER A 204 16.38 -8.92 -22.40
N GLU A 205 17.27 -8.73 -23.37
CA GLU A 205 18.48 -7.95 -23.17
C GLU A 205 18.17 -6.47 -22.88
N ASP A 206 17.18 -5.88 -23.55
CA ASP A 206 16.74 -4.50 -23.29
C ASP A 206 16.33 -4.31 -21.82
N VAL A 207 15.52 -5.24 -21.29
CA VAL A 207 15.08 -5.20 -19.89
C VAL A 207 16.26 -5.36 -18.93
N ARG A 208 17.14 -6.35 -19.16
CA ARG A 208 18.34 -6.56 -18.31
C ARG A 208 19.30 -5.36 -18.33
N ASN A 209 19.44 -4.70 -19.48
CA ASN A 209 20.33 -3.56 -19.62
C ASN A 209 19.76 -2.30 -18.98
N PHE A 210 18.44 -2.11 -19.04
CA PHE A 210 17.78 -0.90 -18.54
C PHE A 210 17.55 -0.92 -17.02
N PHE A 211 17.15 -2.06 -16.45
CA PHE A 211 16.77 -2.13 -15.03
C PHE A 211 17.88 -2.65 -14.12
N THR A 212 17.80 -2.26 -12.85
CA THR A 212 18.24 -3.10 -11.75
C THR A 212 17.15 -4.13 -11.48
N ILE A 213 17.49 -5.42 -11.54
CA ILE A 213 16.53 -6.50 -11.32
C ILE A 213 16.74 -7.10 -9.94
N ARG A 214 15.65 -7.24 -9.19
CA ARG A 214 15.58 -8.11 -8.01
C ARG A 214 14.71 -9.32 -8.35
N ALA A 215 15.12 -10.49 -7.90
CA ALA A 215 14.42 -11.73 -8.20
C ALA A 215 13.04 -11.74 -7.53
N SER A 216 12.01 -12.16 -8.26
CA SER A 216 10.70 -12.46 -7.70
C SER A 216 10.82 -13.59 -6.66
N GLN A 217 10.65 -13.29 -5.37
CA GLN A 217 10.53 -14.27 -4.29
C GLN A 217 9.04 -14.50 -3.93
N TRP A 218 8.52 -15.64 -4.32
CA TRP A 218 7.21 -16.15 -3.89
C TRP A 218 7.32 -16.80 -2.48
N PRO A 219 6.26 -16.82 -1.67
CA PRO A 219 6.35 -17.29 -0.28
C PRO A 219 6.50 -18.80 -0.12
N ASN A 220 6.06 -19.61 -1.10
CA ASN A 220 6.06 -21.07 -1.02
C ASN A 220 7.19 -21.75 -1.82
N GLU A 221 8.19 -20.98 -2.25
CA GLU A 221 9.36 -21.48 -2.96
C GLU A 221 10.64 -21.33 -2.11
N PRO A 222 11.72 -22.07 -2.43
CA PRO A 222 13.01 -21.89 -1.77
C PRO A 222 13.50 -20.44 -1.82
N THR A 223 14.23 -20.02 -0.79
CA THR A 223 14.84 -18.70 -0.74
C THR A 223 15.81 -18.49 -1.91
N LYS A 224 15.65 -17.38 -2.62
CA LYS A 224 16.53 -16.93 -3.70
C LYS A 224 17.48 -15.85 -3.19
N LEU A 225 18.75 -15.95 -3.59
CA LEU A 225 19.66 -14.81 -3.48
C LEU A 225 19.16 -13.69 -4.41
N ASN A 226 19.33 -12.42 -3.99
CA ASN A 226 18.85 -11.24 -4.70
C ASN A 226 17.31 -11.15 -4.80
N GLY A 227 16.58 -11.89 -3.97
CA GLY A 227 15.11 -11.96 -3.98
C GLY A 227 14.43 -10.86 -3.19
N TRP A 228 13.37 -10.27 -3.76
CA TRP A 228 12.44 -9.39 -3.06
C TRP A 228 11.09 -10.10 -2.88
N PRO A 229 10.55 -10.18 -1.64
CA PRO A 229 9.38 -11.00 -1.34
C PRO A 229 8.10 -10.35 -1.87
N TRP A 230 7.13 -11.14 -2.34
CA TRP A 230 5.74 -10.67 -2.39
C TRP A 230 5.11 -10.72 -0.98
N MET A 231 5.30 -11.84 -0.29
CA MET A 231 4.97 -12.06 1.12
C MET A 231 5.95 -13.11 1.68
N ASP A 232 6.04 -13.26 2.99
CA ASP A 232 6.72 -14.40 3.61
C ASP A 232 5.76 -15.23 4.47
N PHE A 233 5.78 -16.55 4.32
CA PHE A 233 5.01 -17.49 5.14
C PHE A 233 5.82 -18.06 6.30
N GLU A 234 7.13 -17.89 6.30
CA GLU A 234 8.00 -18.24 7.43
C GLU A 234 7.73 -17.33 8.64
N ARG A 235 7.84 -17.88 9.86
CA ARG A 235 7.72 -17.11 11.11
C ARG A 235 8.83 -17.54 12.09
N PRO A 236 9.68 -16.61 12.57
CA PRO A 236 9.76 -15.20 12.17
C PRO A 236 10.07 -15.04 10.68
N GLN A 237 9.62 -13.93 10.05
CA GLN A 237 9.83 -13.76 8.62
C GLN A 237 11.33 -13.65 8.28
N ARG A 238 11.71 -14.09 7.08
CA ARG A 238 13.09 -14.10 6.61
C ARG A 238 13.55 -12.68 6.25
N VAL A 239 14.82 -12.41 6.52
CA VAL A 239 15.54 -11.28 5.92
C VAL A 239 16.22 -11.78 4.65
N LEU A 240 15.77 -11.30 3.48
CA LEU A 240 16.31 -11.73 2.20
C LEU A 240 17.57 -10.93 1.85
N LYS A 241 18.48 -11.60 1.16
CA LYS A 241 19.82 -11.10 0.87
C LYS A 241 19.93 -10.65 -0.59
N ASN A 242 20.70 -9.59 -0.84
CA ASN A 242 21.05 -9.14 -2.18
C ASN A 242 22.06 -10.09 -2.87
N HIS A 243 22.42 -9.81 -4.12
CA HIS A 243 23.42 -10.57 -4.88
C HIS A 243 24.82 -10.63 -4.24
N ARG A 244 25.16 -9.73 -3.29
CA ARG A 244 26.42 -9.76 -2.53
C ARG A 244 26.33 -10.59 -1.24
N GLY A 245 25.16 -11.13 -0.91
CA GLY A 245 24.92 -11.88 0.32
C GLY A 245 24.66 -11.01 1.55
N GLU A 246 24.45 -9.71 1.37
CA GLU A 246 24.10 -8.77 2.43
C GLU A 246 22.59 -8.78 2.66
N GLU A 247 22.15 -8.66 3.91
CA GLU A 247 20.73 -8.48 4.25
C GLU A 247 20.18 -7.20 3.62
N GLU A 248 19.09 -7.32 2.88
CA GLU A 248 18.56 -6.22 2.07
C GLU A 248 17.11 -5.88 2.41
N ILE A 249 16.24 -6.89 2.52
CA ILE A 249 14.80 -6.65 2.58
C ILE A 249 14.08 -7.64 3.48
N ILE A 250 13.05 -7.16 4.16
CA ILE A 250 12.12 -7.97 4.96
C ILE A 250 10.67 -7.62 4.58
N ASN A 251 9.79 -8.61 4.49
CA ASN A 251 8.37 -8.37 4.29
C ASN A 251 7.65 -8.13 5.62
N VAL A 252 6.60 -7.32 5.62
CA VAL A 252 5.64 -7.22 6.73
C VAL A 252 4.22 -7.27 6.15
N SER A 253 3.32 -7.98 6.83
CA SER A 253 1.92 -8.11 6.41
C SER A 253 1.00 -8.14 7.63
N VAL A 254 -0.22 -7.61 7.47
CA VAL A 254 -1.27 -7.74 8.49
C VAL A 254 -1.83 -9.14 8.58
N ALA A 255 -1.80 -9.92 7.50
CA ALA A 255 -2.29 -11.31 7.46
C ALA A 255 -1.49 -12.14 6.45
N GLN A 256 -1.37 -13.45 6.69
CA GLN A 256 -0.65 -14.41 5.84
C GLN A 256 -1.49 -15.67 5.65
N HIS A 257 -1.54 -16.21 4.43
CA HIS A 257 -2.24 -17.47 4.12
C HIS A 257 -1.28 -18.62 3.76
N PRO A 258 -0.48 -19.18 4.69
CA PRO A 258 0.38 -20.32 4.37
C PRO A 258 -0.36 -21.54 3.78
N GLN A 259 -1.68 -21.65 3.99
CA GLN A 259 -2.53 -22.68 3.39
C GLN A 259 -3.08 -22.32 2.00
N ILE A 260 -2.74 -21.13 1.49
CA ILE A 260 -3.11 -20.55 0.18
C ILE A 260 -4.50 -19.93 0.12
N ARG A 261 -5.49 -20.38 0.90
CA ARG A 261 -6.87 -19.91 0.75
C ARG A 261 -7.38 -19.24 2.01
N PHE A 262 -7.42 -17.90 2.05
CA PHE A 262 -8.07 -17.20 3.16
C PHE A 262 -9.57 -17.49 3.26
N GLY A 263 -10.23 -17.75 2.13
CA GLY A 263 -11.64 -18.14 2.09
C GLY A 263 -11.92 -19.38 2.93
N ASP A 264 -10.96 -20.30 3.05
CA ASP A 264 -11.15 -21.48 3.89
C ASP A 264 -11.32 -21.11 5.38
N SER A 265 -10.61 -20.08 5.83
CA SER A 265 -10.68 -19.60 7.21
C SER A 265 -12.00 -18.87 7.48
N ALA A 266 -12.38 -17.95 6.59
CA ALA A 266 -13.60 -17.17 6.72
C ALA A 266 -14.89 -18.00 6.56
N LEU A 267 -14.89 -19.00 5.66
CA LEU A 267 -16.11 -19.76 5.32
C LEU A 267 -16.25 -21.08 6.07
N TYR A 268 -15.13 -21.71 6.47
CA TYR A 268 -15.14 -23.07 7.02
C TYR A 268 -14.35 -23.22 8.32
N GLY A 269 -13.81 -22.14 8.87
CA GLY A 269 -13.08 -22.16 10.15
C GLY A 269 -11.71 -22.83 10.09
N GLU A 270 -11.05 -22.82 8.92
CA GLU A 270 -9.64 -23.24 8.81
C GLU A 270 -8.71 -22.35 9.65
N GLU A 271 -7.87 -22.95 10.48
CA GLU A 271 -7.07 -22.22 11.48
C GLU A 271 -5.60 -22.03 11.09
N SER A 272 -5.14 -22.66 10.00
CA SER A 272 -3.73 -22.60 9.58
C SER A 272 -3.29 -21.25 9.02
N ASN A 273 -4.22 -20.44 8.51
CA ASN A 273 -3.91 -19.07 8.09
C ASN A 273 -3.73 -18.15 9.31
N ARG A 274 -2.94 -17.10 9.14
CA ARG A 274 -2.62 -16.12 10.17
C ARG A 274 -3.33 -14.83 9.81
N GLY A 275 -4.42 -14.52 10.50
CA GLY A 275 -5.18 -13.29 10.30
C GLY A 275 -4.58 -12.09 11.02
N ARG A 276 -5.31 -10.98 11.01
CA ARG A 276 -4.91 -9.71 11.63
C ARG A 276 -4.72 -9.81 13.15
N SER A 277 -5.47 -10.67 13.81
CA SER A 277 -5.42 -10.93 15.25
C SER A 277 -4.39 -12.00 15.64
N TYR A 278 -3.71 -12.63 14.68
CA TYR A 278 -2.76 -13.70 14.97
C TYR A 278 -1.60 -13.20 15.84
N HIS A 279 -1.41 -13.85 16.99
CA HIS A 279 -0.28 -13.62 17.87
C HIS A 279 -0.07 -14.81 18.80
N ASN A 280 1.13 -14.96 19.36
CA ASN A 280 1.44 -16.05 20.29
C ASN A 280 1.10 -17.46 19.77
N GLY A 281 1.18 -17.67 18.44
CA GLY A 281 0.95 -18.97 17.81
C GLY A 281 -0.49 -19.29 17.41
N ALA A 282 -1.46 -18.37 17.59
CA ALA A 282 -2.86 -18.60 17.23
C ALA A 282 -3.58 -17.32 16.79
N ASN A 283 -4.69 -17.46 16.07
CA ASN A 283 -5.63 -16.36 15.81
C ASN A 283 -6.45 -16.08 17.08
N ASP A 284 -6.41 -14.84 17.58
CA ASP A 284 -7.24 -14.43 18.70
C ASP A 284 -8.69 -14.26 18.24
N LYS A 285 -9.59 -15.01 18.89
CA LYS A 285 -11.01 -15.07 18.57
C LYS A 285 -11.86 -14.14 19.43
N SER A 286 -11.25 -13.35 20.32
CA SER A 286 -11.97 -12.38 21.14
C SER A 286 -12.62 -11.30 20.28
N GLU A 287 -13.78 -10.82 20.72
CA GLU A 287 -14.53 -9.82 19.98
C GLU A 287 -13.70 -8.54 19.79
N GLY A 288 -13.53 -8.13 18.54
CA GLY A 288 -12.74 -6.94 18.21
C GLY A 288 -11.23 -7.13 18.17
N ALA A 289 -10.70 -8.35 18.38
CA ALA A 289 -9.26 -8.64 18.35
C ALA A 289 -8.58 -8.18 17.05
N TYR A 290 -9.28 -8.30 15.91
CA TYR A 290 -8.77 -7.85 14.61
C TYR A 290 -8.25 -6.41 14.69
N LYS A 291 -8.94 -5.51 15.41
CA LYS A 291 -8.62 -4.07 15.47
C LYS A 291 -7.19 -3.76 15.93
N TYR A 292 -6.59 -4.64 16.73
CA TYR A 292 -5.29 -4.42 17.36
C TYR A 292 -4.10 -4.65 16.42
N GLY A 293 -4.28 -5.46 15.37
CA GLY A 293 -3.22 -5.74 14.40
C GLY A 293 -2.00 -6.40 15.02
N TYR A 294 -2.20 -7.39 15.89
CA TYR A 294 -1.11 -8.07 16.59
C TYR A 294 -0.16 -8.76 15.63
N ASN A 295 -0.68 -9.35 14.54
CA ASN A 295 0.18 -9.99 13.54
C ASN A 295 1.10 -8.96 12.87
N PHE A 296 0.55 -7.78 12.55
CA PHE A 296 1.32 -6.70 11.94
C PHE A 296 2.40 -6.18 12.90
N ALA A 297 2.06 -6.05 14.19
CA ALA A 297 2.99 -5.64 15.23
C ALA A 297 4.18 -6.60 15.33
N GLU A 298 3.95 -7.91 15.44
CA GLU A 298 5.05 -8.90 15.50
C GLU A 298 5.93 -8.88 14.24
N GLN A 299 5.33 -8.71 13.05
CA GLN A 299 6.07 -8.60 11.80
C GLN A 299 6.95 -7.34 11.77
N TRP A 300 6.43 -6.19 12.21
CA TRP A 300 7.20 -4.95 12.28
C TRP A 300 8.28 -4.97 13.36
N GLU A 301 8.00 -5.55 14.52
CA GLU A 301 8.99 -5.70 15.59
C GLU A 301 10.20 -6.52 15.11
N ARG A 302 9.96 -7.57 14.33
CA ARG A 302 11.03 -8.31 13.67
C ARG A 302 11.81 -7.45 12.66
N ALA A 303 11.13 -6.59 11.90
CA ALA A 303 11.78 -5.66 10.97
C ALA A 303 12.63 -4.61 11.70
N LEU A 304 12.18 -4.11 12.85
CA LEU A 304 12.95 -3.19 13.71
C LEU A 304 14.16 -3.88 14.35
N GLU A 305 14.02 -5.13 14.76
CA GLU A 305 15.10 -5.93 15.36
C GLU A 305 16.21 -6.23 14.34
N THR A 306 15.83 -6.60 13.11
CA THR A 306 16.77 -6.97 12.05
C THR A 306 17.32 -5.78 11.27
N ASP A 307 16.59 -4.66 11.27
CA ASP A 307 16.99 -3.37 10.70
C ASP A 307 17.61 -3.44 9.28
N PRO A 308 17.00 -4.16 8.32
CA PRO A 308 17.51 -4.20 6.95
C PRO A 308 17.38 -2.81 6.30
N PRO A 309 17.99 -2.57 5.12
CA PRO A 309 17.80 -1.33 4.37
C PRO A 309 16.36 -1.11 3.86
N TYR A 310 15.62 -2.18 3.55
CA TYR A 310 14.27 -2.12 3.00
C TYR A 310 13.25 -2.91 3.84
N VAL A 311 12.09 -2.32 4.09
CA VAL A 311 10.89 -3.04 4.53
C VAL A 311 9.87 -3.01 3.41
N PHE A 312 9.24 -4.14 3.13
CA PHE A 312 8.20 -4.25 2.11
C PHE A 312 6.86 -4.65 2.73
N VAL A 313 5.88 -3.74 2.66
CA VAL A 313 4.55 -3.93 3.26
C VAL A 313 3.60 -4.53 2.23
N THR A 314 2.95 -5.64 2.58
CA THR A 314 1.92 -6.29 1.76
C THR A 314 0.58 -6.24 2.48
N GLY A 315 -0.40 -5.45 2.04
CA GLY A 315 -0.35 -4.41 1.00
C GLY A 315 -1.33 -3.27 1.28
N TRP A 316 -1.50 -2.31 0.35
CA TRP A 316 -2.35 -1.14 0.59
C TRP A 316 -3.84 -1.39 0.34
N ASN A 317 -4.24 -1.83 -0.85
CA ASN A 317 -5.63 -1.70 -1.35
C ASN A 317 -6.18 -2.92 -2.10
N GLU A 318 -5.88 -4.14 -1.66
CA GLU A 318 -6.48 -5.34 -2.23
C GLU A 318 -7.85 -5.65 -1.63
N TRP A 319 -8.84 -4.99 -2.19
CA TRP A 319 -10.20 -5.14 -1.69
C TRP A 319 -10.93 -6.36 -2.21
N ILE A 320 -10.50 -6.91 -3.35
CA ILE A 320 -11.29 -7.88 -4.09
C ILE A 320 -10.55 -9.21 -4.29
N ALA A 321 -11.30 -10.30 -4.36
CA ALA A 321 -10.81 -11.63 -4.69
C ALA A 321 -11.78 -12.35 -5.64
N GLY A 322 -11.24 -13.19 -6.52
CA GLY A 322 -12.05 -13.97 -7.46
C GLY A 322 -12.79 -15.12 -6.76
N ARG A 323 -14.05 -15.34 -7.16
CA ARG A 323 -14.82 -16.53 -6.78
C ARG A 323 -14.35 -17.74 -7.57
N TRP A 324 -13.79 -18.73 -6.89
CA TRP A 324 -13.33 -19.98 -7.50
C TRP A 324 -14.10 -21.19 -6.99
N GLN A 325 -14.09 -22.25 -7.80
CA GLN A 325 -14.59 -23.56 -7.39
C GLN A 325 -13.56 -24.23 -6.46
N GLY A 326 -14.04 -24.77 -5.34
CA GLY A 326 -13.25 -25.56 -4.41
C GLY A 326 -13.56 -27.06 -4.48
N THR A 327 -13.29 -27.78 -3.39
CA THR A 327 -13.56 -29.22 -3.28
C THR A 327 -15.02 -29.48 -2.89
N ALA A 328 -15.47 -30.74 -2.86
CA ALA A 328 -16.83 -31.05 -2.43
C ALA A 328 -17.12 -30.60 -0.98
N GLU A 329 -16.11 -30.66 -0.10
CA GLU A 329 -16.20 -30.29 1.32
C GLU A 329 -16.10 -28.78 1.55
N ARG A 330 -15.40 -28.08 0.65
CA ARG A 330 -15.15 -26.63 0.68
C ARG A 330 -15.43 -26.05 -0.71
N PRO A 331 -16.70 -25.97 -1.12
CA PRO A 331 -17.06 -25.82 -2.54
C PRO A 331 -16.86 -24.41 -3.10
N LEU A 332 -16.81 -23.40 -2.23
CA LEU A 332 -16.47 -22.03 -2.59
C LEU A 332 -15.07 -21.67 -2.11
N ASN A 333 -14.27 -21.04 -2.97
CA ASN A 333 -12.89 -20.68 -2.68
C ASN A 333 -12.60 -19.21 -3.01
N PHE A 334 -12.01 -18.49 -2.05
CA PHE A 334 -11.35 -17.21 -2.23
C PHE A 334 -9.90 -17.34 -1.75
N VAL A 335 -8.96 -16.99 -2.62
CA VAL A 335 -7.52 -17.20 -2.36
C VAL A 335 -6.98 -16.06 -1.50
N ASP A 336 -7.06 -14.85 -2.04
CA ASP A 336 -6.22 -13.72 -1.64
C ASP A 336 -6.76 -12.85 -0.50
N CYS A 337 -8.09 -12.75 -0.39
CA CYS A 337 -8.83 -11.98 0.62
C CYS A 337 -10.20 -12.64 0.82
N ALA A 338 -10.78 -12.56 2.02
CA ALA A 338 -12.07 -13.18 2.32
C ALA A 338 -12.94 -12.37 3.28
N ASP A 339 -12.41 -11.92 4.42
CA ASP A 339 -13.13 -11.11 5.39
C ASP A 339 -12.21 -10.14 6.14
N ILE A 340 -12.72 -9.50 7.20
CA ILE A 340 -11.95 -8.52 7.98
C ILE A 340 -10.72 -9.13 8.65
N GLU A 341 -10.74 -10.41 9.03
CA GLU A 341 -9.66 -11.09 9.73
C GLU A 341 -8.66 -11.71 8.74
N PHE A 342 -9.16 -12.23 7.62
CA PHE A 342 -8.42 -12.99 6.61
C PHE A 342 -8.38 -12.25 5.28
N SER A 343 -7.80 -11.04 5.30
CA SER A 343 -7.46 -10.21 4.14
C SER A 343 -6.23 -9.36 4.46
N ARG A 344 -5.47 -8.94 3.44
CA ARG A 344 -4.10 -8.42 3.62
C ARG A 344 -3.88 -6.94 3.38
N ASP A 345 -4.89 -6.20 2.92
CA ASP A 345 -4.77 -4.77 2.69
C ASP A 345 -4.94 -3.95 3.98
N ILE A 346 -4.49 -2.70 3.98
CA ILE A 346 -4.51 -1.80 5.14
C ILE A 346 -5.14 -0.44 4.86
N GLU A 347 -5.78 -0.29 3.70
CA GLU A 347 -6.53 0.91 3.35
C GLU A 347 -7.66 1.10 4.37
N PRO A 348 -7.98 2.34 4.77
CA PRO A 348 -9.08 2.57 5.68
C PRO A 348 -10.40 2.02 5.15
N MET A 349 -11.20 1.47 6.07
CA MET A 349 -12.47 0.85 5.75
C MET A 349 -13.65 1.62 6.34
N LYS A 350 -14.83 1.44 5.77
CA LYS A 350 -16.05 1.97 6.39
C LYS A 350 -16.50 1.06 7.53
N GLY A 351 -16.56 1.62 8.75
CA GLY A 351 -16.80 0.82 9.95
C GLY A 351 -15.58 -0.05 10.30
N GLY A 352 -15.80 -1.21 10.91
CA GLY A 352 -14.74 -2.18 11.21
C GLY A 352 -13.57 -1.59 12.01
N TYR A 353 -12.39 -1.55 11.41
CA TYR A 353 -11.16 -0.99 11.99
C TYR A 353 -10.87 0.46 11.60
N PHE A 354 -11.73 1.09 10.79
CA PHE A 354 -11.54 2.44 10.23
C PHE A 354 -10.12 2.67 9.71
N ASP A 355 -9.28 3.45 10.38
CA ASP A 355 -7.91 3.79 9.98
C ASP A 355 -6.82 3.17 10.89
N ASN A 356 -7.15 2.25 11.80
CA ASN A 356 -6.21 1.68 12.77
C ASN A 356 -4.93 1.12 12.13
N TYR A 357 -5.01 0.45 10.97
CA TYR A 357 -3.82 -0.09 10.31
C TYR A 357 -3.02 0.97 9.55
N TYR A 358 -3.67 2.03 9.06
CA TYR A 358 -2.96 3.18 8.50
C TYR A 358 -2.18 3.91 9.60
N MET A 359 -2.79 4.08 10.78
CA MET A 359 -2.12 4.64 11.95
C MET A 359 -0.98 3.75 12.45
N GLN A 360 -1.18 2.44 12.49
CA GLN A 360 -0.14 1.46 12.84
C GLN A 360 1.01 1.45 11.82
N LEU A 361 0.73 1.61 10.52
CA LEU A 361 1.74 1.79 9.48
C LEU A 361 2.60 3.02 9.79
N ILE A 362 2.00 4.19 10.01
CA ILE A 362 2.75 5.42 10.31
C ILE A 362 3.58 5.24 11.58
N TYR A 363 3.01 4.61 12.61
CA TYR A 363 3.70 4.32 13.87
C TYR A 363 5.01 3.58 13.63
N TYR A 364 4.97 2.46 12.90
CA TYR A 364 6.16 1.64 12.67
C TYR A 364 7.11 2.23 11.63
N VAL A 365 6.61 2.90 10.59
CA VAL A 365 7.47 3.63 9.65
C VAL A 365 8.29 4.69 10.40
N ARG A 366 7.70 5.42 11.34
CA ARG A 366 8.45 6.37 12.18
C ARG A 366 9.45 5.69 13.09
N LYS A 367 9.12 4.54 13.71
CA LYS A 367 10.09 3.79 14.52
C LYS A 367 11.27 3.29 13.67
N TYR A 368 11.02 2.91 12.42
CA TYR A 368 12.03 2.34 11.51
C TYR A 368 12.90 3.41 10.83
N LYS A 369 12.26 4.44 10.25
CA LYS A 369 12.91 5.54 9.52
C LYS A 369 13.29 6.71 10.42
N GLY A 370 12.79 6.81 11.65
CA GLY A 370 12.84 8.07 12.42
C GLY A 370 11.83 9.10 11.89
N THR A 371 11.73 10.25 12.55
CA THR A 371 10.86 11.35 12.10
C THR A 371 11.50 12.72 12.31
N GLN A 372 11.04 13.71 11.56
CA GLN A 372 11.44 15.10 11.77
C GLN A 372 10.97 15.62 13.14
N PRO A 373 11.67 16.60 13.73
CA PRO A 373 11.25 17.21 14.98
C PRO A 373 9.93 17.97 14.83
N ILE A 374 9.17 18.02 15.91
CA ILE A 374 7.99 18.88 16.02
C ILE A 374 8.48 20.33 16.01
N ILE A 375 7.96 21.11 15.06
CA ILE A 375 8.26 22.53 14.98
C ILE A 375 7.25 23.25 15.87
N ARG A 376 7.73 23.83 16.96
CA ARG A 376 6.90 24.57 17.93
C ARG A 376 7.08 26.08 17.71
N GLN A 377 5.98 26.81 17.81
CA GLN A 377 6.03 28.25 17.97
C GLN A 377 6.08 28.55 19.47
N GLU A 378 7.23 29.01 19.96
CA GLU A 378 7.47 29.22 21.40
C GLU A 378 6.96 30.58 21.90
N GLU A 379 6.64 31.51 21.00
CA GLU A 379 6.22 32.87 21.34
C GLU A 379 4.86 33.22 20.72
N MET A 380 3.96 33.78 21.54
CA MET A 380 2.71 34.38 21.07
C MET A 380 2.99 35.72 20.40
N GLU A 381 2.64 35.85 19.13
CA GLU A 381 2.79 37.10 18.38
C GLU A 381 1.44 37.81 18.19
N THR A 382 1.30 39.03 18.73
CA THR A 382 0.11 39.88 18.56
C THR A 382 0.19 40.64 17.23
N ALA A 383 -0.74 40.39 16.29
CA ALA A 383 -0.77 41.06 14.99
C ALA A 383 -1.92 42.08 14.87
N SER A 384 -1.65 43.19 14.18
CA SER A 384 -2.70 44.08 13.68
C SER A 384 -3.36 43.45 12.43
N ILE A 385 -4.60 43.82 12.12
CA ILE A 385 -5.26 43.40 10.87
C ILE A 385 -4.47 43.91 9.64
N ALA A 386 -3.81 45.06 9.74
CA ALA A 386 -3.06 45.65 8.63
C ALA A 386 -1.82 44.82 8.24
N ASP A 387 -1.20 44.11 9.18
CA ASP A 387 0.06 43.39 8.96
C ASP A 387 -0.08 41.86 8.99
N CYS A 388 -1.30 41.34 9.15
CA CYS A 388 -1.53 39.92 9.41
C CYS A 388 -0.97 39.01 8.30
N PHE A 389 -1.18 39.35 7.02
CA PHE A 389 -0.70 38.55 5.88
C PHE A 389 0.83 38.56 5.76
N ALA A 390 1.48 39.70 5.98
CA ALA A 390 2.94 39.80 5.95
C ALA A 390 3.60 39.02 7.12
N ARG A 391 2.86 38.73 8.19
CA ARG A 391 3.34 37.90 9.30
C ARG A 391 3.04 36.42 9.11
N PHE A 392 1.90 36.04 8.52
CA PHE A 392 1.66 34.65 8.10
C PHE A 392 2.79 34.14 7.19
N ASN A 393 3.30 34.99 6.30
CA ASN A 393 4.44 34.66 5.43
C ASN A 393 5.78 34.48 6.18
N ARG A 394 5.89 34.93 7.44
CA ARG A 394 7.09 34.82 8.30
C ARG A 394 7.00 33.74 9.37
N SER A 395 5.83 33.11 9.54
CA SER A 395 5.67 32.03 10.52
C SER A 395 6.59 30.85 10.21
N LYS A 396 7.26 30.32 11.23
CA LYS A 396 8.08 29.11 11.10
C LYS A 396 7.23 27.84 11.04
N VAL A 397 6.04 27.88 11.62
CA VAL A 397 5.04 26.81 11.58
C VAL A 397 4.02 27.18 10.52
N VAL A 398 4.10 26.52 9.38
CA VAL A 398 3.08 26.57 8.33
C VAL A 398 2.41 25.21 8.34
N TYR A 399 1.15 25.10 7.94
CA TYR A 399 0.52 23.85 7.50
C TYR A 399 0.03 24.06 6.07
N ARG A 400 0.57 23.32 5.08
CA ARG A 400 0.10 23.38 3.69
C ARG A 400 -0.78 22.17 3.44
N ASP A 401 -1.88 22.45 2.77
CA ASP A 401 -2.72 21.44 2.19
C ASP A 401 -2.07 20.89 0.92
N PHE A 402 -2.39 19.64 0.60
CA PHE A 402 -2.02 19.05 -0.68
C PHE A 402 -2.73 19.79 -1.82
N PRO A 403 -2.11 19.86 -3.01
CA PRO A 403 -2.76 20.48 -4.15
C PRO A 403 -4.06 19.75 -4.48
N LYS A 404 -5.11 20.50 -4.81
CA LYS A 404 -6.44 19.97 -5.18
C LYS A 404 -7.19 19.24 -4.05
N GLY A 405 -6.89 19.51 -2.77
CA GLY A 405 -7.61 18.96 -1.62
C GLY A 405 -9.14 19.19 -1.62
N ALA A 406 -9.61 20.29 -2.24
CA ALA A 406 -11.03 20.65 -2.38
C ALA A 406 -11.72 20.11 -3.65
N MET A 407 -11.10 19.16 -4.37
CA MET A 407 -11.68 18.60 -5.59
C MET A 407 -12.95 17.80 -5.31
N SER A 408 -14.02 18.05 -6.07
CA SER A 408 -15.22 17.21 -6.04
C SER A 408 -14.93 15.84 -6.64
N ARG A 409 -15.47 14.78 -6.01
CA ARG A 409 -15.40 13.43 -6.58
C ARG A 409 -16.38 13.34 -7.77
N ASN A 410 -15.84 13.06 -8.96
CA ASN A 410 -16.62 12.92 -10.19
C ASN A 410 -16.23 11.63 -10.92
N CYS A 411 -16.41 10.51 -10.24
CA CYS A 411 -16.25 9.16 -10.80
C CYS A 411 -17.38 8.29 -10.25
N LYS A 412 -17.85 7.33 -11.04
CA LYS A 412 -18.85 6.36 -10.60
C LYS A 412 -18.22 5.35 -9.64
N GLY A 413 -18.95 4.96 -8.60
CA GLY A 413 -18.64 3.77 -7.80
C GLY A 413 -19.35 2.55 -8.37
N TYR A 414 -18.96 1.35 -7.95
CA TYR A 414 -19.62 0.09 -8.36
C TYR A 414 -21.10 0.06 -7.95
N ASP A 415 -21.45 0.79 -6.89
CA ASP A 415 -22.79 0.86 -6.31
C ASP A 415 -23.69 1.91 -6.96
N THR A 416 -23.16 2.72 -7.89
CA THR A 416 -23.94 3.70 -8.65
C THR A 416 -24.54 3.08 -9.91
N VAL A 417 -25.76 2.56 -9.81
CA VAL A 417 -26.61 2.14 -10.95
C VAL A 417 -27.22 3.35 -11.64
#